data_AF-A0A444TXU5-F1
#
_entry.id   AF-A0A444TXU5-F1
#
_cell.length_a   1.000
_cell.length_b   1.000
_cell.length_c   1.000
_cell.angle_alpha   90.00
_cell.angle_beta   90.00
_cell.angle_gamma   90.00
#
_symmetry.space_group_name_H-M   'P 1'
#
loop_
_entity.id
_entity.type
_entity.pdbx_description
1 polymer ?
#
loop_
_entity_poly.entity_id
_entity_poly.type
_entity_poly.pdbx_seq_one_letter_code
_entity_poly.pdbx_strand_id
1 'polypeptide(L)'
;MKVDVYVVVSSVASSSFTPGKTYRETKVGETEPYQAVSFSIPNCSSPPKFTDLLILSKVDKTLNDYLVRIGSHPTCAGDPGATVLCNGPLAMGTAYRFKFLLVDGTTTKAETAWSEPIVTRNAQHQEDLDDWIGKRSGAMVVITSVLSSFTFILICLLIAVGVYDLVYRATGSQDVTTGRTQTFESSHLTVNQHVSVGDAGDRYSSNAQP
;
A
#
# COMPACT_ATOMS: atom_id res chain seq x y z
N MET A 1 34.17 24.83 -18.37
CA MET A 1 32.79 24.81 -18.88
C MET A 1 31.81 24.22 -17.88
N LYS A 2 30.63 24.84 -17.74
CA LYS A 2 29.49 24.41 -16.91
C LYS A 2 28.19 24.64 -17.68
N VAL A 3 27.13 24.01 -17.22
CA VAL A 3 25.76 24.27 -17.70
C VAL A 3 24.98 24.94 -16.59
N ASP A 4 24.48 26.13 -16.89
CA ASP A 4 23.58 26.89 -16.04
C ASP A 4 22.14 26.68 -16.50
N VAL A 5 21.24 26.38 -15.57
CA VAL A 5 19.82 26.18 -15.86
C VAL A 5 19.04 27.36 -15.32
N TYR A 6 18.30 28.01 -16.21
CA TYR A 6 17.41 29.12 -15.90
C TYR A 6 15.96 28.67 -15.90
N VAL A 7 15.18 29.23 -14.97
CA VAL A 7 13.77 28.90 -14.76
C VAL A 7 12.97 30.20 -14.73
N VAL A 8 11.80 30.21 -15.37
CA VAL A 8 10.89 31.34 -15.39
C VAL A 8 9.45 30.87 -15.47
N VAL A 9 8.51 31.63 -14.91
CA VAL A 9 7.08 31.40 -15.14
C VAL A 9 6.76 31.59 -16.63
N SER A 10 5.99 30.67 -17.19
CA SER A 10 5.76 30.56 -18.63
C SER A 10 5.15 31.81 -19.27
N SER A 11 4.32 32.56 -18.54
CA SER A 11 3.72 33.82 -18.99
C SER A 11 4.72 34.97 -19.11
N VAL A 12 5.88 34.85 -18.47
CA VAL A 12 6.93 35.88 -18.37
C VAL A 12 8.14 35.52 -19.24
N ALA A 13 8.19 34.29 -19.77
CA ALA A 13 9.25 33.84 -20.65
C ALA A 13 9.32 34.72 -21.92
N SER A 14 10.49 35.31 -22.16
CA SER A 14 10.77 36.17 -23.31
C SER A 14 11.90 35.61 -24.17
N SER A 15 11.91 35.92 -25.46
CA SER A 15 13.00 35.55 -26.37
C SER A 15 14.33 36.19 -25.97
N SER A 16 14.29 37.39 -25.39
CA SER A 16 15.45 38.07 -24.79
C SER A 16 15.46 37.89 -23.28
N PHE A 17 16.60 37.48 -22.71
CA PHE A 17 16.79 37.43 -21.27
C PHE A 17 18.23 37.75 -20.90
N THR A 18 18.44 38.30 -19.70
CA THR A 18 19.76 38.62 -19.16
C THR A 18 20.10 37.62 -18.06
N PRO A 19 21.16 36.80 -18.19
CA PRO A 19 21.60 35.88 -17.15
C PRO A 19 22.03 36.60 -15.86
N GLY A 20 22.04 35.86 -14.75
CA GLY A 20 22.64 36.29 -13.48
C GLY A 20 21.66 36.71 -12.39
N LYS A 21 20.35 36.67 -12.65
CA LYS A 21 19.33 36.92 -11.64
C LYS A 21 19.14 35.71 -10.72
N THR A 22 18.83 36.00 -9.46
CA THR A 22 18.66 34.99 -8.42
C THR A 22 17.19 34.64 -8.16
N TYR A 23 16.96 33.53 -7.46
CA TYR A 23 15.64 33.06 -7.06
C TYR A 23 14.82 34.14 -6.31
N ARG A 24 15.46 34.91 -5.42
CA ARG A 24 14.78 35.95 -4.62
C ARG A 24 14.51 37.22 -5.42
N GLU A 25 15.49 37.69 -6.19
CA GLU A 25 15.36 38.92 -7.00
C GLU A 25 14.21 38.84 -8.01
N THR A 26 13.95 37.64 -8.52
CA THR A 26 12.93 37.40 -9.55
C THR A 26 11.56 37.03 -9.01
N LYS A 27 11.38 37.04 -7.67
CA LYS A 27 10.19 36.50 -7.01
C LYS A 27 9.86 35.09 -7.54
N VAL A 28 10.81 34.16 -7.44
CA VAL A 28 10.61 32.76 -7.87
C VAL A 28 10.36 32.63 -9.38
N GLY A 29 10.90 33.56 -10.17
CA GLY A 29 10.72 33.58 -11.62
C GLY A 29 9.43 34.23 -12.11
N GLU A 30 8.69 34.95 -11.25
CA GLU A 30 7.48 35.69 -11.61
C GLU A 30 7.76 37.00 -12.35
N THR A 31 8.96 37.57 -12.24
CA THR A 31 9.31 38.82 -12.94
C THR A 31 10.28 38.60 -14.08
N GLU A 32 11.27 37.72 -13.90
CA GLU A 32 12.36 37.47 -14.85
C GLU A 32 12.91 36.05 -14.62
N PRO A 33 13.66 35.45 -15.56
CA PRO A 33 14.28 34.16 -15.31
C PRO A 33 15.37 34.20 -14.24
N TYR A 34 15.43 33.20 -13.37
CA TYR A 34 16.51 33.04 -12.39
C TYR A 34 17.38 31.81 -12.66
N GLN A 35 18.63 31.87 -12.22
CA GLN A 35 19.52 30.71 -12.24
C GLN A 35 19.14 29.75 -11.11
N ALA A 36 18.62 28.58 -11.44
CA ALA A 36 18.22 27.58 -10.45
C ALA A 36 19.40 26.71 -10.02
N VAL A 37 20.24 26.29 -10.97
CA VAL A 37 21.33 25.35 -10.72
C VAL A 37 22.44 25.51 -11.75
N SER A 38 23.66 25.17 -11.35
CA SER A 38 24.86 25.14 -12.18
C SER A 38 25.57 23.82 -11.96
N PHE A 39 25.87 23.08 -13.02
CA PHE A 39 26.54 21.78 -12.92
C PHE A 39 27.63 21.62 -13.99
N SER A 40 28.59 20.74 -13.71
CA SER A 40 29.67 20.41 -14.65
C SER A 40 29.17 19.44 -15.69
N ILE A 41 29.65 19.56 -16.93
CA ILE A 41 29.26 18.66 -18.02
C ILE A 41 29.77 17.24 -17.70
N PRO A 42 28.88 16.24 -17.59
CA PRO A 42 29.29 14.87 -17.32
C PRO A 42 30.08 14.31 -18.51
N ASN A 43 30.92 13.30 -18.26
CA ASN A 43 31.66 12.66 -19.33
C ASN A 43 30.72 11.77 -20.17
N CYS A 44 30.26 12.29 -21.30
CA CYS A 44 29.37 11.58 -22.21
C CYS A 44 29.98 10.32 -22.85
N SER A 45 31.30 10.14 -22.79
CA SER A 45 31.98 8.96 -23.35
C SER A 45 31.93 7.74 -22.42
N SER A 46 31.61 7.94 -21.14
CA SER A 46 31.52 6.88 -20.14
C SER A 46 30.24 7.03 -19.32
N PRO A 47 29.06 6.72 -19.91
CA PRO A 47 27.79 6.78 -19.20
C PRO A 47 27.79 5.83 -17.98
N PRO A 48 26.98 6.12 -16.96
CA PRO A 48 26.94 5.29 -15.78
C PRO A 48 26.27 3.97 -16.16
N LYS A 49 26.66 2.89 -15.49
CA LYS A 49 26.04 1.60 -15.77
C LYS A 49 24.67 1.58 -15.12
N PHE A 50 23.63 1.29 -15.90
CA PHE A 50 22.28 1.07 -15.37
C PHE A 50 22.24 0.00 -14.26
N THR A 51 23.20 -0.94 -14.24
CA THR A 51 23.36 -1.93 -13.17
C THR A 51 23.65 -1.29 -11.81
N ASP A 52 24.24 -0.09 -11.76
CA ASP A 52 24.47 0.62 -10.50
C ASP A 52 23.16 1.19 -9.91
N LEU A 53 22.10 1.35 -10.71
CA LEU A 53 20.76 1.72 -10.22
C LEU A 53 20.06 0.57 -9.48
N LEU A 54 20.54 -0.67 -9.64
CA LEU A 54 20.03 -1.82 -8.88
C LEU A 54 20.68 -1.91 -7.49
N ILE A 55 21.75 -1.16 -7.26
CA ILE A 55 22.49 -1.15 -6.00
C ILE A 55 22.05 0.08 -5.21
N LEU A 56 21.20 -0.12 -4.20
CA LEU A 56 20.59 0.96 -3.39
C LEU A 56 21.60 2.02 -2.91
N SER A 57 22.81 1.59 -2.53
CA SER A 57 23.88 2.47 -2.04
C SER A 57 24.54 3.34 -3.13
N LYS A 58 24.34 3.03 -4.40
CA LYS A 58 24.89 3.77 -5.54
C LYS A 58 23.84 4.59 -6.29
N VAL A 59 22.55 4.26 -6.13
CA VAL A 59 21.43 4.92 -6.82
C VAL A 59 21.53 6.43 -6.74
N ASP A 60 21.63 6.99 -5.53
CA ASP A 60 21.65 8.45 -5.34
C ASP A 60 22.83 9.09 -6.07
N LYS A 61 24.03 8.53 -5.90
CA LYS A 61 25.24 9.00 -6.59
C LYS A 61 25.09 8.93 -8.11
N THR A 62 24.60 7.81 -8.63
CA THR A 62 24.42 7.59 -10.06
C THR A 62 23.35 8.50 -10.66
N LEU A 63 22.25 8.77 -9.95
CA LEU A 63 21.25 9.72 -10.40
C LEU A 63 21.81 11.14 -10.40
N ASN A 64 22.49 11.56 -9.33
CA ASN A 64 23.04 12.92 -9.22
C ASN A 64 24.09 13.23 -10.31
N ASP A 65 24.72 12.22 -10.91
CA ASP A 65 25.64 12.41 -12.04
C ASP A 65 24.94 12.84 -13.36
N TYR A 66 23.63 12.57 -13.52
CA TYR A 66 22.89 12.79 -14.79
C TYR A 66 21.53 13.46 -14.66
N LEU A 67 20.93 13.42 -13.48
CA LEU A 67 19.62 13.98 -13.19
C LEU A 67 19.79 15.27 -12.40
N VAL A 68 19.24 16.35 -12.94
CA VAL A 68 19.12 17.62 -12.24
C VAL A 68 17.67 17.81 -11.85
N ARG A 69 17.40 17.81 -10.54
CA ARG A 69 16.06 18.08 -10.01
C ARG A 69 15.91 19.56 -9.75
N ILE A 70 14.97 20.22 -10.44
CA ILE A 70 14.61 21.62 -10.15
C ILE A 70 13.57 21.67 -9.02
N GLY A 71 13.67 22.69 -8.17
CA GLY A 71 12.78 22.93 -7.04
C GLY A 71 13.02 22.05 -5.82
N SER A 72 14.26 21.58 -5.61
CA SER A 72 14.57 20.58 -4.59
C SER A 72 14.99 21.14 -3.22
N HIS A 73 15.20 22.45 -3.08
CA HIS A 73 15.72 23.06 -1.84
C HIS A 73 14.62 23.89 -1.14
N PRO A 74 13.84 23.32 -0.22
CA PRO A 74 12.76 24.03 0.46
C PRO A 74 13.26 25.19 1.35
N THR A 75 14.51 25.11 1.84
CA THR A 75 15.14 26.14 2.67
C THR A 75 15.25 27.49 1.97
N CYS A 76 15.32 27.50 0.64
CA CYS A 76 15.35 28.70 -0.19
C CYS A 76 14.19 29.68 0.06
N ALA A 77 12.99 29.18 0.40
CA ALA A 77 11.83 30.02 0.64
C ALA A 77 11.96 30.82 1.95
N GLY A 78 12.55 30.23 2.98
CA GLY A 78 12.61 30.79 4.34
C GLY A 78 13.94 31.42 4.74
N ASP A 79 15.04 31.08 4.06
CA ASP A 79 16.38 31.47 4.51
C ASP A 79 16.88 32.77 3.86
N PRO A 80 17.07 33.88 4.61
CA PRO A 80 17.64 35.12 4.07
C PRO A 80 19.11 34.97 3.65
N GLY A 81 19.81 33.93 4.13
CA GLY A 81 21.18 33.57 3.77
C GLY A 81 21.28 32.56 2.63
N ALA A 82 20.16 32.16 2.01
CA ALA A 82 20.17 31.27 0.86
C ALA A 82 21.16 31.81 -0.20
N THR A 83 22.07 30.95 -0.65
CA THR A 83 23.11 31.29 -1.61
C THR A 83 22.52 31.95 -2.87
N VAL A 84 23.29 32.85 -3.49
CA VAL A 84 22.94 33.54 -4.76
C VAL A 84 22.38 32.54 -5.80
N LEU A 85 22.94 31.33 -5.84
CA LEU A 85 22.37 30.20 -6.57
C LEU A 85 21.49 29.36 -5.64
N CYS A 86 20.18 29.35 -5.90
CA CYS A 86 19.20 28.68 -5.04
C CYS A 86 18.12 28.00 -5.87
N ASN A 87 17.97 26.70 -5.67
CA ASN A 87 17.04 25.84 -6.39
C ASN A 87 15.75 25.64 -5.57
N GLY A 88 15.07 26.75 -5.27
CA GLY A 88 13.91 26.80 -4.38
C GLY A 88 12.64 26.20 -4.99
N PRO A 89 11.66 25.82 -4.15
CA PRO A 89 10.46 25.09 -4.57
C PRO A 89 9.64 25.89 -5.60
N LEU A 90 9.14 25.18 -6.61
CA LEU A 90 8.27 25.77 -7.61
C LEU A 90 6.84 25.91 -7.08
N ALA A 91 6.12 26.95 -7.53
CA ALA A 91 4.73 27.16 -7.17
C ALA A 91 3.83 26.06 -7.74
N MET A 92 2.75 25.74 -7.03
CA MET A 92 1.78 24.71 -7.42
C MET A 92 0.92 25.19 -8.60
N GLY A 93 0.48 24.26 -9.45
CA GLY A 93 -0.41 24.55 -10.58
C GLY A 93 0.14 25.59 -11.57
N THR A 94 1.45 25.83 -11.57
CA THR A 94 2.10 26.92 -12.29
C THR A 94 2.92 26.35 -13.45
N ALA A 95 2.78 26.97 -14.63
CA ALA A 95 3.54 26.61 -15.81
C ALA A 95 4.90 27.29 -15.79
N TYR A 96 5.99 26.53 -15.91
CA TYR A 96 7.36 27.01 -15.98
C TYR A 96 8.01 26.66 -17.31
N ARG A 97 9.02 27.45 -17.69
CA ARG A 97 9.90 27.20 -18.83
C ARG A 97 11.35 27.19 -18.39
N PHE A 98 12.15 26.40 -19.09
CA PHE A 98 13.56 26.14 -18.76
C PHE A 98 14.45 26.49 -19.95
N LYS A 99 15.64 27.02 -19.67
CA LYS A 99 16.68 27.30 -20.68
C LYS A 99 18.04 26.91 -20.13
N PHE A 100 18.87 26.33 -20.99
CA PHE A 100 20.20 25.86 -20.63
C PHE A 100 21.25 26.74 -21.30
N LEU A 101 22.19 27.24 -20.49
CA LEU A 101 23.32 28.02 -20.94
C LEU A 101 24.61 27.25 -20.72
N LEU A 102 25.36 27.04 -21.79
CA LEU A 102 26.72 26.51 -21.71
C LEU A 102 27.66 27.69 -21.46
N VAL A 103 28.27 27.73 -20.28
CA VAL A 103 29.15 28.82 -19.84
C VAL A 103 30.59 28.35 -19.70
N ASP A 104 31.53 29.21 -20.05
CA ASP A 104 32.96 29.02 -19.83
C ASP A 104 33.55 30.24 -19.13
N GLY A 105 33.82 30.09 -17.83
CA GLY A 105 34.09 31.24 -16.97
C GLY A 105 32.88 32.15 -16.89
N THR A 106 33.02 33.38 -17.37
CA THR A 106 31.95 34.39 -17.45
C THR A 106 31.31 34.50 -18.83
N THR A 107 31.78 33.71 -19.80
CA THR A 107 31.34 33.80 -21.20
C THR A 107 30.32 32.72 -21.52
N THR A 108 29.14 33.11 -21.99
CA THR A 108 28.17 32.19 -22.58
C THR A 108 28.67 31.72 -23.95
N LYS A 109 28.84 30.41 -24.11
CA LYS A 109 29.28 29.77 -25.36
C LYS A 109 28.12 29.33 -26.23
N ALA A 110 27.05 28.86 -25.62
CA ALA A 110 25.83 28.43 -26.31
C ALA A 110 24.63 28.51 -25.39
N GLU A 111 23.44 28.55 -25.98
CA GLU A 111 22.17 28.52 -25.27
C GLU A 111 21.12 27.72 -26.04
N THR A 112 20.15 27.14 -25.32
CA THR A 112 18.99 26.48 -25.93
C THR A 112 17.85 27.48 -26.17
N ALA A 113 16.86 27.12 -26.99
CA ALA A 113 15.56 27.77 -26.89
C ALA A 113 14.94 27.52 -25.50
N TRP A 114 13.92 28.30 -25.14
CA TRP A 114 13.07 27.96 -24.00
C TRP A 114 12.36 26.63 -24.26
N SER A 115 12.20 25.82 -23.23
CA SER A 115 11.39 24.62 -23.29
C SER A 115 9.91 24.95 -23.55
N GLU A 116 9.17 23.93 -23.95
CA GLU A 116 7.71 23.97 -23.81
C GLU A 116 7.32 24.18 -22.34
N PRO A 117 6.15 24.79 -22.06
CA PRO A 117 5.67 24.96 -20.70
C PRO A 117 5.48 23.61 -19.99
N ILE A 118 6.04 23.49 -18.79
CA ILE A 118 5.85 22.34 -17.92
C ILE A 118 5.04 22.80 -16.71
N VAL A 119 3.86 22.23 -16.54
CA VAL A 119 2.93 22.60 -15.47
C VAL A 119 3.22 21.77 -14.22
N THR A 120 3.46 22.43 -13.10
CA THR A 120 3.56 21.75 -11.80
C THR A 120 2.20 21.20 -11.41
N ARG A 121 2.19 20.03 -10.76
CA ARG A 121 0.94 19.48 -10.23
C ARG A 121 0.43 20.40 -9.12
N ASN A 122 -0.90 20.47 -8.99
CA ASN A 122 -1.49 21.07 -7.80
C ASN A 122 -1.24 20.11 -6.64
N ALA A 123 -0.59 20.56 -5.56
CA ALA A 123 -0.52 19.74 -4.36
C ALA A 123 -1.89 19.82 -3.68
N GLN A 124 -2.45 18.68 -3.31
CA GLN A 124 -3.59 18.65 -2.41
C GLN A 124 -3.10 19.04 -1.02
N HIS A 125 -3.87 19.85 -0.31
CA HIS A 125 -3.53 20.18 1.06
C HIS A 125 -3.55 18.89 1.89
N GLN A 126 -2.71 18.78 2.92
CA GLN A 126 -2.63 17.54 3.67
C GLN A 126 -3.96 17.19 4.37
N GLU A 127 -4.83 18.17 4.64
CA GLU A 127 -6.21 17.95 5.10
C GLU A 127 -7.18 17.43 4.02
N ASP A 128 -6.86 17.59 2.73
CA ASP A 128 -7.69 17.11 1.61
C ASP A 128 -7.33 15.68 1.18
N LEU A 129 -6.18 15.17 1.66
CA LEU A 129 -5.80 13.78 1.47
C LEU A 129 -6.70 12.93 2.36
N ASP A 130 -7.66 12.21 1.77
CA ASP A 130 -8.42 11.20 2.50
C ASP A 130 -7.45 10.08 2.91
N ASP A 131 -6.96 10.21 4.13
CA ASP A 131 -6.19 9.22 4.86
C ASP A 131 -7.13 8.08 5.24
N TRP A 132 -7.66 7.39 4.24
CA TRP A 132 -8.57 6.26 4.40
C TRP A 132 -7.99 5.15 5.31
N ILE A 133 -6.67 5.15 5.54
CA ILE A 133 -5.95 4.29 6.49
C ILE A 133 -6.11 4.70 7.97
N GLY A 134 -6.40 5.97 8.27
CA GLY A 134 -6.58 6.47 9.65
C GLY A 134 -8.00 6.31 10.20
N LYS A 135 -9.01 6.13 9.33
CA LYS A 135 -10.43 6.06 9.72
C LYS A 135 -10.97 4.66 10.03
N ARG A 136 -10.18 3.60 9.86
CA ARG A 136 -10.52 2.27 10.39
C ARG A 136 -10.35 2.35 11.90
N SER A 137 -11.45 2.69 12.59
CA SER A 137 -11.52 2.79 14.06
C SER A 137 -10.69 1.69 14.71
N GLY A 138 -9.69 2.06 15.51
CA GLY A 138 -8.87 1.09 16.24
C GLY A 138 -9.72 0.10 17.05
N ALA A 139 -10.95 0.47 17.41
CA ALA A 139 -11.94 -0.41 18.00
C ALA A 139 -12.22 -1.67 17.14
N MET A 140 -12.23 -1.57 15.81
CA MET A 140 -12.44 -2.73 14.94
C MET A 140 -11.31 -3.75 15.09
N VAL A 141 -10.06 -3.30 15.18
CA VAL A 141 -8.89 -4.18 15.37
C VAL A 141 -8.88 -4.81 16.77
N VAL A 142 -9.27 -4.04 17.79
CA VAL A 142 -9.37 -4.53 19.16
C VAL A 142 -10.51 -5.56 19.30
N ILE A 143 -11.67 -5.30 18.68
CA ILE A 143 -12.81 -6.23 18.71
C ILE A 143 -12.45 -7.54 18.01
N THR A 144 -11.81 -7.48 16.83
CA THR A 144 -11.44 -8.70 16.10
C THR A 144 -10.37 -9.51 16.84
N SER A 145 -9.39 -8.88 17.50
CA SER A 145 -8.38 -9.60 18.28
C SER A 145 -8.96 -10.27 19.53
N VAL A 146 -9.89 -9.60 20.23
CA VAL A 146 -10.59 -10.16 21.40
C VAL A 146 -11.49 -11.32 21.00
N LEU A 147 -12.32 -11.16 19.97
CA LEU A 147 -13.19 -12.24 19.48
C LEU A 147 -12.38 -13.43 18.98
N SER A 148 -11.26 -13.20 18.27
CA SER A 148 -10.37 -14.27 17.82
C SER A 148 -9.71 -15.02 18.98
N SER A 149 -9.39 -14.34 20.07
CA SER A 149 -8.79 -14.98 21.25
C SER A 149 -9.80 -15.86 21.98
N PHE A 150 -11.03 -15.36 22.15
CA PHE A 150 -12.10 -16.14 22.77
C PHE A 150 -12.51 -17.36 21.95
N THR A 151 -12.65 -17.22 20.62
CA THR A 151 -13.00 -18.36 19.77
C THR A 151 -11.92 -19.43 19.79
N PHE A 152 -10.64 -19.06 19.78
CA PHE A 152 -9.54 -20.01 19.90
C PHE A 152 -9.59 -20.78 21.24
N ILE A 153 -9.79 -20.09 22.35
CA ILE A 153 -9.92 -20.73 23.68
C ILE A 153 -11.12 -21.68 23.71
N LEU A 154 -12.27 -21.27 23.19
CA LEU A 154 -13.47 -22.11 23.13
C LEU A 154 -13.24 -23.38 22.30
N ILE A 155 -12.54 -23.28 21.16
CA ILE A 155 -12.19 -24.44 20.34
C ILE A 155 -11.26 -25.39 21.11
N CYS A 156 -10.24 -24.87 21.80
CA CYS A 156 -9.35 -25.69 22.63
C CYS A 156 -10.12 -26.43 23.74
N LEU A 157 -11.05 -25.76 24.41
CA LEU A 157 -11.88 -26.38 25.45
C LEU A 157 -12.82 -27.45 24.87
N LEU A 158 -13.45 -27.19 23.72
CA LEU A 158 -14.30 -28.18 23.04
C LEU A 158 -13.50 -29.43 22.64
N ILE A 159 -12.28 -29.24 22.11
CA ILE A 159 -11.39 -30.35 21.79
C ILE A 159 -11.01 -31.12 23.06
N ALA A 160 -10.65 -30.43 24.14
CA ALA A 160 -10.28 -31.08 25.41
C ALA A 160 -11.43 -31.91 26.00
N VAL A 161 -12.66 -31.37 25.99
CA VAL A 161 -13.86 -32.10 26.44
C VAL A 161 -14.15 -33.28 25.52
N GLY A 162 -14.02 -33.12 24.21
CA GLY A 162 -14.22 -34.21 23.25
C GLY A 162 -13.20 -35.34 23.41
N VAL A 163 -11.93 -35.00 23.62
CA VAL A 163 -10.88 -35.98 23.93
C VAL A 163 -11.14 -36.65 25.27
N TYR A 164 -11.56 -35.90 26.29
CA TYR A 164 -11.90 -36.45 27.60
C TYR A 164 -13.07 -37.44 27.52
N ASP A 165 -14.17 -37.09 26.84
CA ASP A 165 -15.32 -38.00 26.64
C ASP A 165 -14.92 -39.24 25.84
N LEU A 166 -14.11 -39.07 24.78
CA LEU A 166 -13.61 -40.19 23.99
C LEU A 166 -12.74 -41.14 24.82
N VAL A 167 -11.81 -40.59 25.62
CA VAL A 167 -10.95 -41.38 26.52
C VAL A 167 -11.77 -42.05 27.61
N TYR A 168 -12.73 -41.34 28.20
CA TYR A 168 -13.62 -41.89 29.23
C TYR A 168 -14.49 -43.02 28.67
N ARG A 169 -15.04 -42.88 27.47
CA ARG A 169 -15.77 -43.97 26.79
C ARG A 169 -14.86 -45.15 26.44
N ALA A 170 -13.62 -44.89 26.02
CA ALA A 170 -12.67 -45.94 25.67
C ALA A 170 -12.13 -46.71 26.89
N THR A 171 -11.99 -46.05 28.05
CA THR A 171 -11.56 -46.69 29.30
C THR A 171 -12.71 -47.17 30.18
N GLY A 172 -13.94 -46.69 29.96
CA GLY A 172 -15.16 -47.04 30.70
C GLY A 172 -15.91 -48.29 30.22
N SER A 173 -15.43 -49.00 29.20
CA SER A 173 -15.99 -50.31 28.81
C SER A 173 -15.50 -51.40 29.78
N GLN A 174 -16.05 -51.44 31.00
CA GLN A 174 -16.08 -52.69 31.76
C GLN A 174 -17.34 -53.46 31.37
N ASP A 175 -17.14 -54.59 30.69
CA ASP A 175 -18.17 -55.58 30.43
C ASP A 175 -18.75 -56.08 31.76
N VAL A 176 -19.94 -55.62 32.13
CA VAL A 176 -20.75 -56.29 33.15
C VAL A 176 -21.44 -57.49 32.49
N THR A 177 -20.69 -58.58 32.38
CA THR A 177 -21.28 -59.92 32.20
C THR A 177 -21.69 -60.43 33.58
N THR A 178 -22.87 -60.03 34.05
CA THR A 178 -23.48 -60.65 35.23
C THR A 178 -24.20 -61.92 34.80
N GLY A 179 -23.61 -63.06 35.19
CA GLY A 179 -24.09 -64.40 34.89
C GLY A 179 -25.52 -64.65 35.35
N ARG A 180 -26.34 -65.16 34.43
CA ARG A 180 -27.63 -65.77 34.73
C ARG A 180 -27.40 -67.25 35.01
N THR A 181 -27.23 -67.59 36.28
CA THR A 181 -27.28 -68.97 36.76
C THR A 181 -28.66 -69.54 36.46
N GLN A 182 -28.69 -70.66 35.76
CA GLN A 182 -29.89 -71.46 35.53
C GLN A 182 -30.27 -72.16 36.84
N THR A 183 -31.53 -72.07 37.24
CA THR A 183 -32.16 -73.08 38.08
C THR A 183 -33.56 -73.36 37.54
N PHE A 184 -33.77 -74.65 37.31
CA PHE A 184 -34.92 -75.34 36.77
C PHE A 184 -35.99 -75.48 37.84
N GLU A 185 -37.24 -75.09 37.59
CA GLU A 185 -38.39 -75.76 38.20
C GLU A 185 -39.59 -75.74 37.26
N SER A 186 -40.14 -76.93 37.08
CA SER A 186 -41.17 -77.30 36.12
C SER A 186 -42.51 -77.43 36.85
N SER A 187 -43.53 -76.69 36.42
CA SER A 187 -44.93 -77.00 36.76
C SER A 187 -45.88 -76.60 35.63
N HIS A 188 -46.23 -77.64 34.88
CA HIS A 188 -47.42 -77.97 34.09
C HIS A 188 -48.70 -77.09 34.19
N LEU A 189 -49.44 -77.05 33.04
CA LEU A 189 -50.87 -76.71 32.79
C LEU A 189 -51.24 -75.21 32.74
N THR A 190 -51.96 -74.65 31.75
CA THR A 190 -52.85 -75.24 30.73
C THR A 190 -52.94 -74.30 29.51
N VAL A 191 -53.08 -74.93 28.35
CA VAL A 191 -53.56 -74.40 27.06
C VAL A 191 -54.76 -73.47 27.21
N ASN A 192 -54.75 -72.34 26.50
CA ASN A 192 -55.97 -71.76 25.95
C ASN A 192 -55.70 -71.17 24.57
N GLN A 193 -56.33 -71.82 23.59
CA GLN A 193 -56.40 -71.51 22.18
C GLN A 193 -57.73 -70.81 21.93
N HIS A 194 -57.75 -69.71 21.15
CA HIS A 194 -58.82 -69.38 20.20
C HIS A 194 -58.40 -68.14 19.37
N VAL A 195 -58.08 -68.33 18.07
CA VAL A 195 -58.85 -67.89 16.87
C VAL A 195 -58.77 -66.37 16.65
N SER A 196 -57.89 -65.86 15.76
CA SER A 196 -57.95 -65.73 14.28
C SER A 196 -58.67 -64.47 13.75
N VAL A 197 -58.20 -64.05 12.55
CA VAL A 197 -58.77 -63.07 11.59
C VAL A 197 -58.35 -61.61 11.90
N GLY A 198 -57.52 -60.89 11.12
CA GLY A 198 -57.13 -61.00 9.72
C GLY A 198 -58.06 -60.17 8.84
N ASP A 199 -57.74 -58.91 8.55
CA ASP A 199 -58.25 -58.28 7.33
C ASP A 199 -57.29 -57.25 6.73
N ALA A 200 -57.23 -57.32 5.42
CA ALA A 200 -56.34 -56.63 4.50
C ALA A 200 -56.99 -55.32 4.03
N GLY A 201 -56.16 -54.40 3.52
CA GLY A 201 -56.65 -53.15 2.96
C GLY A 201 -55.59 -52.42 2.14
N ASP A 202 -55.19 -53.01 1.02
CA ASP A 202 -54.49 -52.31 -0.06
C ASP A 202 -55.42 -51.31 -0.75
N ARG A 203 -54.98 -50.06 -0.96
CA ARG A 203 -55.26 -49.36 -2.22
C ARG A 203 -54.32 -48.18 -2.51
N TYR A 204 -53.57 -48.36 -3.59
CA TYR A 204 -52.95 -47.36 -4.46
C TYR A 204 -53.95 -46.27 -4.90
N SER A 205 -53.55 -44.99 -4.93
CA SER A 205 -53.44 -44.17 -6.16
C SER A 205 -53.18 -42.69 -5.88
N SER A 206 -52.11 -42.19 -6.47
CA SER A 206 -52.09 -41.06 -7.41
C SER A 206 -52.94 -39.82 -7.08
N ASN A 207 -52.29 -38.66 -6.91
CA ASN A 207 -52.45 -37.57 -7.87
C ASN A 207 -51.44 -36.44 -7.68
N ALA A 208 -51.03 -35.94 -8.84
CA ALA A 208 -50.13 -34.83 -9.09
C ALA A 208 -50.74 -33.46 -8.69
N GLN A 209 -49.87 -32.57 -8.19
CA GLN A 209 -49.62 -31.16 -8.58
C GLN A 209 -50.73 -30.30 -9.24
N PRO A 210 -50.71 -28.96 -9.07
CA PRO A 210 -49.53 -28.07 -9.14
C PRO A 210 -49.06 -27.45 -7.83
#